data_AF-A0A9D4KNM7-F1
#
_entry.id   AF-A0A9D4KNM7-F1
#
_cell.length_a   1.000
_cell.length_b   1.000
_cell.length_c   1.000
_cell.angle_alpha   90.00
_cell.angle_beta   90.00
_cell.angle_gamma   90.00
#
_symmetry.space_group_name_H-M   'P 1'
#
loop_
_entity.id
_entity.type
_entity.pdbx_description
1 polymer ?
#
loop_
_entity_poly.entity_id
_entity_poly.type
_entity_poly.pdbx_seq_one_letter_code
_entity_poly.pdbx_strand_id
1 'polypeptide(L)' 'MLLNIYASPKKTPQFVDESEVEYLGQVTIQLPDSDELIKVEVKMIFGETELRVEAKENYKTYASSFDFL' A
#
# COMPACT_ATOMS: atom_id res chain seq x y z
N MET A 1 9.09 4.67 3.59
CA MET A 1 7.71 5.19 3.58
C MET A 1 6.76 4.14 4.16
N LEU A 2 5.78 4.55 4.94
CA LEU A 2 4.81 3.67 5.61
C LEU A 2 3.40 4.03 5.13
N LEU A 3 2.66 3.03 4.65
CA LEU A 3 1.30 3.16 4.15
C LEU A 3 0.37 2.28 4.98
N ASN A 4 -0.67 2.88 5.56
CA ASN A 4 -1.73 2.14 6.24
C ASN A 4 -2.89 1.91 5.27
N ILE A 5 -3.43 0.70 5.25
CA ILE A 5 -4.49 0.28 4.35
C ILE A 5 -5.76 0.08 5.16
N TYR A 6 -6.84 0.71 4.70
CA TYR A 6 -8.16 0.64 5.32
C TYR A 6 -9.19 0.24 4.26
N ALA A 7 -10.15 -0.60 4.66
CA ALA A 7 -11.35 -0.88 3.90
C ALA A 7 -12.50 -0.02 4.42
N SER A 8 -13.34 0.49 3.51
CA SER A 8 -14.58 1.16 3.86
C SER A 8 -15.66 0.78 2.85
N PRO A 9 -16.91 0.56 3.29
CA PRO A 9 -18.04 0.37 2.38
C PRO A 9 -18.45 1.69 1.70
N LYS A 10 -18.00 2.84 2.19
CA LYS A 10 -18.30 4.14 1.60
C LYS A 10 -17.52 4.33 0.32
N LYS A 11 -18.19 4.84 -0.71
CA LYS A 11 -17.56 5.18 -2.00
C LYS A 11 -16.46 6.24 -1.88
N THR A 12 -16.59 7.12 -0.88
CA THR A 12 -15.67 8.23 -0.61
C THR A 12 -15.48 8.36 0.90
N PRO A 13 -14.66 7.50 1.52
CA PRO A 13 -14.37 7.60 2.95
C PRO A 13 -13.57 8.88 3.23
N GLN A 14 -13.87 9.56 4.33
CA GLN A 14 -13.19 10.82 4.69
C GLN A 14 -12.24 10.66 5.87
N PHE A 15 -12.60 9.84 6.86
CA PHE A 15 -11.79 9.58 8.03
C PHE A 15 -11.60 8.08 8.28
N VAL A 16 -10.51 7.73 8.96
CA VAL A 16 -10.13 6.34 9.27
C VAL A 16 -10.83 5.78 10.51
N ASP A 17 -11.43 6.65 11.31
CA ASP A 17 -12.15 6.35 12.56
C ASP A 17 -13.67 6.32 12.38
N GLU A 18 -14.17 6.42 11.15
CA GLU A 18 -15.59 6.29 10.86
C GLU A 18 -16.09 4.87 11.15
N SER A 19 -17.37 4.76 11.51
CA SER A 19 -18.03 3.46 11.62
C SER A 19 -17.90 2.66 10.32
N GLU A 20 -17.64 1.35 10.44
CA GLU A 20 -17.48 0.41 9.31
C GLU A 20 -16.17 0.59 8.50
N VAL A 21 -15.25 1.44 8.95
CA VAL A 21 -13.87 1.43 8.44
C VAL A 21 -13.07 0.37 9.18
N GLU A 22 -12.44 -0.52 8.44
CA GLU A 22 -11.62 -1.60 8.98
C GLU A 22 -10.15 -1.40 8.58
N TYR A 23 -9.25 -1.52 9.54
CA TYR A 23 -7.83 -1.55 9.28
C TYR A 23 -7.44 -2.93 8.73
N LEU A 24 -6.93 -2.96 7.50
CA LEU A 24 -6.52 -4.20 6.85
C LEU A 24 -5.05 -4.54 7.09
N GLY A 25 -4.22 -3.53 7.34
CA GLY A 25 -2.79 -3.73 7.52
C GLY A 25 -1.93 -2.54 7.13
N GLN A 26 -0.63 -2.76 7.15
CA GLN A 26 0.37 -1.75 6.87
C GLN A 26 1.45 -2.29 5.94
N VAL A 27 1.88 -1.43 5.02
CA VAL A 27 2.95 -1.74 4.09
C VAL A 27 4.06 -0.72 4.29
N THR A 28 5.26 -1.24 4.56
CA THR A 28 6.47 -0.43 4.63
C THR A 28 7.25 -0.61 3.33
N ILE A 29 7.39 0.48 2.59
CA ILE A 29 8.20 0.55 1.38
C ILE A 29 9.53 1.19 1.77
N GLN A 30 10.61 0.42 1.69
CA GLN A 30 11.95 0.97 1.83
C GLN A 30 12.28 1.74 0.56
N LEU A 31 12.35 3.06 0.68
CA LEU A 31 12.77 3.92 -0.42
C LEU A 31 14.28 4.12 -0.30
N PRO A 32 15.02 4.11 -1.41
CA PRO A 32 16.44 4.49 -1.38
C PRO A 32 16.56 5.98 -1.02
N ASP A 33 17.62 6.32 -0.27
CA ASP A 33 17.99 7.71 -0.05
C ASP A 33 18.45 8.30 -1.41
N SER A 34 17.76 9.34 -1.88
CA SER A 34 18.10 10.06 -3.10
C SER A 34 17.80 11.55 -2.94
N ASP A 35 18.70 12.38 -3.44
CA ASP A 35 18.54 13.83 -3.49
C ASP A 35 17.64 14.30 -4.66
N GLU A 36 17.21 13.36 -5.52
CA GLU A 36 16.35 13.62 -6.68
C GLU A 36 14.87 13.35 -6.39
N LEU A 37 13.99 13.99 -7.16
CA LEU A 37 12.54 13.80 -7.09
C LEU A 37 12.17 12.39 -7.58
N ILE A 38 11.92 11.47 -6.64
CA ILE A 38 11.56 10.09 -6.94
C ILE A 38 10.05 9.97 -7.21
N LYS A 39 9.66 9.44 -8.38
CA LYS A 39 8.28 9.02 -8.65
C LYS A 39 8.12 7.55 -8.26
N VAL A 40 7.29 7.30 -7.25
CA VAL A 40 6.99 5.94 -6.77
C VAL A 40 5.60 5.55 -7.24
N GLU A 41 5.50 4.53 -8.10
CA GLU A 41 4.22 3.93 -8.48
C GLU A 41 3.93 2.74 -7.58
N VAL A 42 2.81 2.78 -6.86
CA VAL A 42 2.37 1.72 -5.95
C VAL A 42 1.23 0.94 -6.58
N LYS A 43 1.41 -0.36 -6.82
CA LYS A 43 0.35 -1.28 -7.30
C LYS A 43 -0.06 -2.25 -6.21
N MET A 44 -1.36 -2.41 -6.01
CA MET A 44 -1.97 -3.40 -5.13
C MET A 44 -2.61 -4.49 -5.98
N ILE A 45 -2.15 -5.73 -5.81
CA ILE A 45 -2.69 -6.90 -6.51
C ILE A 45 -3.37 -7.79 -5.46
N PHE A 46 -4.66 -8.04 -5.65
CA PHE A 46 -5.46 -8.95 -4.82
C PHE A 46 -5.58 -10.29 -5.54
N GLY A 47 -5.06 -11.36 -4.94
CA GLY A 47 -5.22 -12.73 -5.43
C GLY A 47 -5.68 -13.63 -4.29
N GLU A 48 -6.93 -14.09 -4.33
CA GLU A 48 -7.55 -14.90 -3.26
C GLU A 48 -7.33 -14.32 -1.85
N THR A 49 -6.29 -14.75 -1.13
CA THR A 49 -5.91 -14.29 0.22
C THR A 49 -4.58 -13.52 0.29
N GLU A 50 -3.99 -13.13 -0.85
CA GLU A 50 -2.71 -12.43 -0.90
C GLU A 50 -2.87 -10.99 -1.38
N LEU A 51 -2.17 -10.07 -0.70
CA LEU A 51 -1.94 -8.70 -1.13
C LEU A 51 -0.47 -8.51 -1.48
N ARG A 52 -0.19 -8.16 -2.74
CA ARG A 52 1.14 -7.77 -3.19
C ARG A 52 1.20 -6.27 -3.45
N VAL A 53 2.22 -5.63 -2.90
CA VAL A 53 2.54 -4.22 -3.14
C VAL A 53 3.85 -4.10 -3.89
N GLU A 54 3.79 -3.44 -5.04
CA GLU A 54 4.97 -3.15 -5.85
C GLU A 54 5.21 -1.65 -5.89
N ALA A 55 6.44 -1.24 -5.59
CA ALA A 55 6.96 0.10 -5.77
C ALA A 55 7.97 0.10 -6.92
N LYS A 56 7.70 0.88 -7.96
CA LYS A 56 8.61 1.00 -9.11
C LYS A 56 9.30 2.37 -9.13
N GLU A 57 10.62 2.34 -9.28
CA GLU A 57 11.49 3.51 -9.49
C GLU A 57 12.34 3.26 -10.74
N ASN A 58 12.08 3.99 -11.83
CA ASN A 58 12.78 3.81 -13.11
C ASN A 58 12.80 2.33 -13.59
N TYR A 59 13.96 1.67 -13.48
CA TYR A 59 14.20 0.26 -13.84
C TYR A 59 14.25 -0.70 -12.65
N LYS A 60 14.14 -0.19 -11.42
CA LYS A 60 14.13 -1.00 -10.20
C LYS A 60 12.70 -1.22 -9.72
N THR A 61 12.41 -2.45 -9.32
CA THR A 61 11.13 -2.83 -8.73
C THR A 61 11.39 -3.40 -7.34
N TYR A 62 10.75 -2.81 -6.35
CA TYR A 62 10.73 -3.28 -4.98
C TYR A 62 9.34 -3.85 -4.73
N ALA A 63 9.26 -5.07 -4.19
CA ALA A 63 8.00 -5.74 -3.92
C ALA A 63 7.95 -6.22 -2.47
N SER A 64 6.75 -6.14 -1.89
CA SER A 64 6.42 -6.75 -0.61
C SER A 64 5.08 -7.48 -0.75
N SER A 65 4.90 -8.57 -0.03
CA SER A 65 3.69 -9.38 -0.03
C SER A 65 3.19 -9.58 1.38
N PHE A 66 1.88 -9.58 1.54
CA PHE A 66 1.16 -9.84 2.77
C PHE A 66 0.13 -10.94 2.50
N ASP A 67 0.08 -11.95 3.37
CA ASP A 67 -0.95 -12.99 3.35
C ASP A 67 -1.98 -12.64 4.42
N PHE A 68 -3.27 -12.72 4.07
CA PHE A 68 -4.38 -12.42 4.97
C PHE A 68 -4.76 -13.61 5.89
N LEU A 69 -4.04 -14.75 5.80
CA LEU A 69 -4.20 -15.97 6.62
C LEU A 69 -3.48 -15.93 7.97
#